data_AF-A0A815JD45-F1
#
_entry.id   AF-A0A815JD45-F1
#
_cell.length_a   1.000
_cell.length_b   1.000
_cell.length_c   1.000
_cell.angle_alpha   90.00
_cell.angle_beta   90.00
_cell.angle_gamma   90.00
#
_symmetry.space_group_name_H-M   'P 1'
#
loop_
_entity.id
_entity.type
_entity.pdbx_description
1 polymer ?
#
loop_
_entity_poly.entity_id
_entity_poly.type
_entity_poly.pdbx_seq_one_letter_code
_entity_poly.pdbx_strand_id
1 'polypeptide(L)'
;MRKILSFEEYSTLSLYPTLKSSCSKIGIKYREFLEIKIVYNELCGSDLVADEWINYLFILYEQSWDVSSITDFRRIGALQFQTLRSICSLVQNTINDALETFYLTEFVQSKLVFQYSFQLQINTLTTEFIRLLSKTILRKLHFIQNITAQSLFMTGASVISVRPVLAYQPFLEYSTPFPGINYTFTDGSTCICSSSTSTDCLGPTSFQNEIIPGFQTGCYTVSALLQSTLEAFLNQTFIDILTNSSHIFRQLNSSIFSSTIETLLSQLFILQWLNQTSY
;
A
#
# COMPACT_ATOMS: atom_id res chain seq x y z
N MET A 1 28.32 11.86 -40.15
CA MET A 1 27.08 12.07 -39.40
C MET A 1 27.39 11.74 -37.94
N ARG A 2 27.52 12.74 -37.05
CA ARG A 2 27.97 12.52 -35.66
C ARG A 2 26.75 12.23 -34.78
N LYS A 3 26.80 11.09 -34.07
CA LYS A 3 25.81 10.69 -33.08
C LYS A 3 26.17 11.46 -31.81
N ILE A 4 25.29 12.33 -31.33
CA ILE A 4 25.47 13.00 -30.04
C ILE A 4 25.14 11.95 -28.97
N LEU A 5 26.13 11.60 -28.15
CA LEU A 5 26.05 10.52 -27.16
C LEU A 5 25.98 11.04 -25.72
N SER A 6 26.14 12.35 -25.50
CA SER A 6 26.02 12.99 -24.17
C SER A 6 25.57 14.46 -24.27
N PHE A 7 25.13 15.04 -23.15
CA PHE A 7 24.79 16.46 -23.05
C PHE A 7 26.05 17.35 -23.06
N GLU A 8 27.22 16.83 -22.68
CA GLU A 8 28.52 17.51 -22.88
C GLU A 8 28.90 17.70 -24.37
N GLU A 9 28.67 16.69 -25.22
CA GLU A 9 28.83 16.85 -26.67
C GLU A 9 27.84 17.86 -27.25
N TYR A 10 26.69 18.04 -26.59
CA TYR A 10 25.66 19.00 -26.97
C TYR A 10 25.96 20.44 -26.49
N SER A 11 26.52 20.61 -25.29
CA SER A 11 26.86 21.93 -24.74
C SER A 11 28.01 22.59 -25.49
N THR A 12 28.99 21.81 -25.93
CA THR A 12 30.13 22.28 -26.76
C THR A 12 29.70 22.76 -28.15
N LEU A 13 28.61 22.23 -28.71
CA LEU A 13 28.05 22.68 -29.99
C LEU A 13 27.33 24.05 -29.89
N SER A 14 26.87 24.44 -28.69
CA SER A 14 26.21 25.74 -28.47
C SER A 14 27.14 26.96 -28.58
N LEU A 15 28.46 26.73 -28.52
CA LEU A 15 29.50 27.76 -28.65
C LEU A 15 29.76 28.18 -30.11
N TYR A 16 29.20 27.46 -31.09
CA TYR A 16 29.41 27.73 -32.52
C TYR A 16 28.08 28.04 -33.22
N PRO A 17 27.63 29.32 -33.21
CA PRO A 17 26.30 29.72 -33.72
C PRO A 17 26.11 29.55 -35.24
N THR A 18 27.16 29.24 -35.99
CA THR A 18 27.12 29.00 -37.44
C THR A 18 26.87 27.55 -37.84
N LEU A 19 26.83 26.60 -36.90
CA LEU A 19 26.39 25.23 -37.17
C LEU A 19 24.87 25.20 -37.30
N LYS A 20 24.37 25.49 -38.52
CA LYS A 20 23.07 25.03 -39.02
C LYS A 20 23.11 23.49 -39.17
N SER A 21 23.30 22.76 -38.09
CA SER A 21 23.09 21.32 -38.11
C SER A 21 21.61 21.07 -37.84
N SER A 22 20.87 20.66 -38.86
CA SER A 22 19.58 19.98 -38.65
C SER A 22 19.85 18.82 -37.69
N CYS A 23 19.25 18.86 -36.49
CA CYS A 23 19.30 17.75 -35.56
C CYS A 23 18.76 16.50 -36.27
N SER A 24 19.60 15.49 -36.49
CA SER A 24 19.18 14.22 -37.09
C SER A 24 18.34 13.37 -36.12
N LYS A 25 18.38 13.69 -34.82
CA LYS A 25 17.48 13.18 -33.79
C LYS A 25 16.89 14.35 -33.01
N ILE A 26 15.57 14.44 -33.03
CA ILE A 26 14.78 15.47 -32.32
C ILE A 26 14.41 14.99 -30.92
N GLY A 27 14.64 13.70 -30.61
CA GLY A 27 14.29 13.05 -29.35
C GLY A 27 15.41 12.20 -28.75
N ILE A 28 15.50 12.20 -27.42
CA ILE A 28 16.35 11.31 -26.62
C ILE A 28 15.46 10.67 -25.55
N LYS A 29 15.53 9.34 -25.40
CA LYS A 29 14.77 8.64 -24.34
C LYS A 29 15.27 9.05 -22.96
N TYR A 30 14.35 9.19 -21.99
CA TYR A 30 14.74 9.54 -20.62
C TYR A 30 15.72 8.54 -20.01
N ARG A 31 15.61 7.24 -20.35
CA ARG A 31 16.55 6.20 -19.88
C ARG A 31 18.03 6.54 -20.13
N GLU A 32 18.32 7.29 -21.19
CA GLU A 32 19.69 7.57 -21.62
C GLU A 32 20.36 8.63 -20.73
N PHE A 33 19.59 9.45 -20.00
CA PHE A 33 20.14 10.57 -19.25
C PHE A 33 19.54 10.83 -17.86
N LEU A 34 18.45 10.14 -17.48
CA LEU A 34 17.74 10.32 -16.23
C LEU A 34 17.63 8.99 -15.49
N GLU A 35 18.08 8.98 -14.25
CA GLU A 35 17.94 7.89 -13.30
C GLU A 35 17.14 8.39 -12.08
N ILE A 36 15.99 7.76 -11.83
CA ILE A 36 15.15 7.98 -10.66
C ILE A 36 15.37 6.81 -9.69
N LYS A 37 15.96 7.10 -8.53
CA LYS A 37 16.12 6.17 -7.41
C LYS A 37 15.04 6.42 -6.36
N ILE A 38 14.51 5.33 -5.82
CA ILE A 38 13.42 5.37 -4.83
C ILE A 38 13.94 4.85 -3.49
N VAL A 39 13.74 5.64 -2.44
CA VAL A 39 13.94 5.20 -1.07
C VAL A 39 12.57 4.89 -0.48
N TYR A 40 12.23 3.61 -0.44
CA TYR A 40 11.00 3.14 0.18
C TYR A 40 11.06 3.28 1.70
N ASN A 41 9.89 3.39 2.32
CA ASN A 41 9.77 3.22 3.76
C ASN A 41 9.98 1.74 4.15
N GLU A 42 10.26 1.51 5.42
CA GLU A 42 10.61 0.17 5.91
C GLU A 42 9.41 -0.78 5.99
N LEU A 43 8.17 -0.27 5.91
CA LEU A 43 6.96 -1.06 6.13
C LEU A 43 6.81 -2.23 5.14
N CYS A 44 6.93 -1.94 3.84
CA CYS A 44 6.77 -2.94 2.79
C CYS A 44 7.94 -3.93 2.70
N GLY A 45 9.03 -3.70 3.43
CA GLY A 45 10.14 -4.63 3.59
C GLY A 45 10.28 -5.15 5.02
N SER A 46 9.26 -4.96 5.85
CA SER A 46 9.28 -5.35 7.26
C SER A 46 8.73 -6.76 7.47
N ASP A 47 9.01 -7.30 8.64
CA ASP A 47 8.49 -8.59 9.08
C ASP A 47 6.95 -8.61 9.18
N LEU A 48 6.30 -7.44 9.32
CA LEU A 48 4.83 -7.33 9.38
C LEU A 48 4.14 -7.74 8.07
N VAL A 49 4.86 -7.79 6.95
CA VAL A 49 4.34 -8.27 5.67
C VAL A 49 5.00 -9.59 5.24
N ALA A 50 5.83 -10.18 6.10
CA ALA A 50 6.50 -11.44 5.81
C ALA A 50 5.56 -12.64 6.00
N ASP A 51 5.86 -13.74 5.31
CA ASP A 51 5.08 -14.98 5.41
C ASP A 51 5.08 -15.53 6.82
N GLU A 52 6.21 -15.45 7.53
CA GLU A 52 6.37 -15.94 8.90
C GLU A 52 5.36 -15.30 9.85
N TRP A 53 5.19 -13.98 9.78
CA TRP A 53 4.24 -13.26 10.62
C TRP A 53 2.79 -13.57 10.27
N ILE A 54 2.46 -13.52 8.98
CA ILE A 54 1.10 -13.77 8.51
C ILE A 54 0.68 -15.20 8.88
N ASN A 55 1.56 -16.19 8.69
CA ASN A 55 1.33 -17.58 9.05
C ASN A 55 1.21 -17.76 10.56
N TYR A 56 2.03 -17.07 11.36
CA TYR A 56 1.90 -17.07 12.81
C TYR A 56 0.50 -16.62 13.23
N LEU A 57 -0.01 -15.52 12.66
CA LEU A 57 -1.35 -15.02 12.98
C LEU A 57 -2.47 -15.97 12.57
N PHE A 58 -2.33 -16.69 11.45
CA PHE A 58 -3.27 -17.74 11.07
C PHE A 58 -3.30 -18.88 12.11
N ILE A 59 -2.13 -19.36 12.53
CA ILE A 59 -2.02 -20.42 13.54
C ILE A 59 -2.59 -19.95 14.89
N LEU A 60 -2.28 -18.72 15.31
CA LEU A 60 -2.80 -18.12 16.53
C LEU A 60 -4.33 -18.15 16.56
N TYR A 61 -4.97 -17.83 15.43
CA TYR A 61 -6.42 -17.92 15.31
C TYR A 61 -6.93 -19.36 15.38
N GLU A 62 -6.30 -20.30 14.65
CA GLU A 62 -6.70 -21.71 14.62
C GLU A 62 -6.62 -22.38 16.00
N GLN A 63 -5.65 -21.98 16.81
CA GLN A 63 -5.44 -22.54 18.16
C GLN A 63 -6.26 -21.84 19.24
N SER A 64 -6.92 -20.72 18.96
CA SER A 64 -7.69 -19.97 19.96
C SER A 64 -9.14 -20.44 20.01
N TRP A 65 -9.53 -21.09 21.11
CA TRP A 65 -10.87 -21.70 21.27
C TRP A 65 -11.88 -20.74 21.90
N ASP A 66 -11.40 -19.60 22.40
CA ASP A 66 -12.12 -18.60 23.19
C ASP A 66 -12.51 -17.34 22.38
N VAL A 67 -12.28 -17.33 21.06
CA VAL A 67 -12.50 -16.16 20.19
C VAL A 67 -13.97 -15.99 19.84
N SER A 68 -14.73 -15.39 20.75
CA SER A 68 -16.15 -15.08 20.56
C SER A 68 -16.39 -13.71 19.92
N SER A 69 -15.54 -12.72 20.20
CA SER A 69 -15.70 -11.36 19.67
C SER A 69 -15.31 -11.28 18.20
N ILE A 70 -16.12 -10.61 17.40
CA ILE A 70 -15.82 -10.35 16.00
C ILE A 70 -14.78 -9.25 15.79
N THR A 71 -14.58 -8.40 16.79
CA THR A 71 -13.53 -7.38 16.79
C THR A 71 -12.20 -7.91 17.31
N ASP A 72 -12.11 -9.22 17.64
CA ASP A 72 -10.86 -9.83 18.10
C ASP A 72 -9.83 -9.86 16.96
N PHE A 73 -8.65 -9.31 17.24
CA PHE A 73 -7.52 -9.20 16.33
C PHE A 73 -7.14 -10.55 15.74
N ARG A 74 -7.25 -11.64 16.51
CA ARG A 74 -6.92 -12.98 16.03
C ARG A 74 -7.75 -13.35 14.81
N ARG A 75 -8.99 -12.87 14.67
CA ARG A 75 -9.83 -13.15 13.48
C ARG A 75 -9.39 -12.42 12.22
N ILE A 76 -8.86 -11.20 12.36
CA ILE A 76 -8.68 -10.29 11.23
C ILE A 76 -7.21 -10.00 10.91
N GLY A 77 -6.31 -10.23 11.86
CA GLY A 77 -4.92 -9.78 11.79
C GLY A 77 -4.20 -10.35 10.59
N ALA A 78 -4.23 -11.68 10.42
CA ALA A 78 -3.59 -12.35 9.29
C ALA A 78 -4.04 -11.79 7.94
N LEU A 79 -5.35 -11.55 7.80
CA LEU A 79 -5.94 -11.02 6.57
C LEU A 79 -5.60 -9.55 6.33
N GLN A 80 -5.55 -8.73 7.39
CA GLN A 80 -5.14 -7.34 7.27
C GLN A 80 -3.67 -7.23 6.88
N PHE A 81 -2.77 -8.03 7.47
CA PHE A 81 -1.36 -8.05 7.06
C PHE A 81 -1.13 -8.66 5.68
N GLN A 82 -1.90 -9.68 5.29
CA GLN A 82 -1.91 -10.18 3.90
C GLN A 82 -2.40 -9.13 2.91
N THR A 83 -3.40 -8.33 3.29
CA THR A 83 -3.90 -7.22 2.49
C THR A 83 -2.84 -6.13 2.38
N LEU A 84 -2.16 -5.79 3.48
CA LEU A 84 -1.06 -4.83 3.49
C LEU A 84 0.08 -5.27 2.55
N ARG A 85 0.47 -6.55 2.61
CA ARG A 85 1.45 -7.13 1.68
C ARG A 85 1.00 -6.97 0.23
N SER A 86 -0.27 -7.26 -0.05
CA SER A 86 -0.83 -7.16 -1.40
C SER A 86 -0.82 -5.71 -1.91
N ILE A 87 -1.11 -4.74 -1.03
CA ILE A 87 -1.02 -3.31 -1.33
C ILE A 87 0.43 -2.91 -1.59
N CYS A 88 1.39 -3.35 -0.77
CA CYS A 88 2.81 -3.11 -0.99
C CYS A 88 3.28 -3.60 -2.37
N SER A 89 2.95 -4.84 -2.73
CA SER A 89 3.28 -5.40 -4.04
C SER A 89 2.61 -4.63 -5.18
N LEU A 90 1.33 -4.25 -5.02
CA LEU A 90 0.61 -3.46 -6.02
C LEU A 90 1.28 -2.10 -6.27
N VAL A 91 1.71 -1.43 -5.21
CA VAL A 91 2.41 -0.14 -5.28
C VAL A 91 3.75 -0.31 -5.99
N GLN A 92 4.58 -1.25 -5.53
CA GLN A 92 5.91 -1.49 -6.13
C GLN A 92 5.81 -1.87 -7.60
N ASN A 93 4.91 -2.79 -7.97
CA ASN A 93 4.70 -3.18 -9.36
C ASN A 93 4.20 -2.01 -10.21
N THR A 94 3.23 -1.25 -9.71
CA THR A 94 2.70 -0.09 -10.45
C THR A 94 3.77 1.00 -10.63
N ILE A 95 4.65 1.21 -9.65
CA ILE A 95 5.77 2.15 -9.78
C ILE A 95 6.77 1.64 -10.83
N ASN A 96 7.15 0.37 -10.78
CA ASN A 96 8.08 -0.23 -11.73
C ASN A 96 7.56 -0.14 -13.17
N ASP A 97 6.29 -0.49 -13.39
CA ASP A 97 5.64 -0.39 -14.70
C ASP A 97 5.59 1.06 -15.21
N ALA A 98 5.29 1.99 -14.31
CA ALA A 98 5.23 3.42 -14.63
C ALA A 98 6.62 3.98 -14.97
N LEU A 99 7.66 3.59 -14.23
CA LEU A 99 9.05 3.97 -14.51
C LEU A 99 9.54 3.40 -15.84
N GLU A 100 9.27 2.13 -16.12
CA GLU A 100 9.61 1.52 -17.41
C GLU A 100 8.96 2.27 -18.57
N THR A 101 7.66 2.59 -18.44
CA THR A 101 6.95 3.39 -19.43
C THR A 101 7.55 4.79 -19.57
N PHE A 102 7.81 5.46 -18.45
CA PHE A 102 8.40 6.79 -18.41
C PHE A 102 9.78 6.82 -19.09
N TYR A 103 10.65 5.87 -18.79
CA TYR A 103 11.98 5.77 -19.37
C TYR A 103 11.99 5.51 -20.89
N LEU A 104 10.92 4.92 -21.43
CA LEU A 104 10.75 4.73 -22.88
C LEU A 104 10.26 6.00 -23.60
N THR A 105 9.72 6.98 -22.88
CA THR A 105 9.29 8.25 -23.48
C THR A 105 10.50 9.12 -23.86
N GLU A 106 10.35 9.89 -24.93
CA GLU A 106 11.40 10.74 -25.47
C GLU A 106 11.23 12.18 -25.01
N PHE A 107 12.35 12.79 -24.59
CA PHE A 107 12.49 14.22 -24.49
C PHE A 107 12.69 14.79 -25.90
N VAL A 108 11.65 15.44 -26.43
CA VAL A 108 11.64 15.97 -27.80
C VAL A 108 11.82 17.48 -27.78
N GLN A 109 12.79 17.97 -28.55
CA GLN A 109 13.02 19.39 -28.65
C GLN A 109 13.47 19.83 -30.05
N SER A 110 12.85 20.93 -30.51
CA SER A 110 13.07 21.50 -31.84
C SER A 110 14.25 22.49 -31.92
N LYS A 111 14.79 22.92 -30.77
CA LYS A 111 15.84 23.93 -30.63
C LYS A 111 16.83 23.57 -29.53
N LEU A 112 18.03 24.14 -29.59
CA LEU A 112 18.97 24.01 -28.48
C LEU A 112 18.40 24.61 -27.18
N VAL A 113 18.61 23.93 -26.05
CA VAL A 113 18.10 24.32 -24.72
C VAL A 113 19.28 24.51 -23.78
N PHE A 114 19.23 25.58 -22.99
CA PHE A 114 20.21 25.83 -21.93
C PHE A 114 20.04 24.85 -20.77
N GLN A 115 21.14 24.51 -20.10
CA GLN A 115 21.17 23.57 -18.97
C GLN A 115 20.15 23.92 -17.87
N TYR A 116 20.03 25.20 -17.51
CA TYR A 116 19.05 25.65 -16.52
C TYR A 116 17.61 25.33 -16.94
N SER A 117 17.25 25.65 -18.19
CA SER A 117 15.92 25.37 -18.74
C SER A 117 15.66 23.86 -18.87
N PHE A 118 16.69 23.08 -19.22
CA PHE A 118 16.62 21.62 -19.24
C PHE A 118 16.32 21.06 -17.85
N GLN A 119 17.07 21.47 -16.82
CA GLN A 119 16.86 21.02 -15.44
C GLN A 119 15.45 21.35 -14.93
N LEU A 120 14.96 22.56 -15.23
CA LEU A 120 13.61 22.99 -14.87
C LEU A 120 12.54 22.11 -15.52
N GLN A 121 12.69 21.79 -16.80
CA GLN A 121 11.78 20.91 -17.53
C GLN A 121 11.79 19.49 -16.96
N ILE A 122 12.96 18.92 -16.70
CA ILE A 122 13.09 17.57 -16.12
C ILE A 122 12.51 17.52 -14.70
N ASN A 123 12.77 18.52 -13.86
CA ASN A 123 12.20 18.59 -12.52
C ASN A 123 10.68 18.70 -12.54
N THR A 124 10.14 19.54 -13.44
CA THR A 124 8.68 19.70 -13.61
C THR A 124 8.04 18.40 -14.08
N LEU A 125 8.61 17.78 -15.11
CA LEU A 125 8.17 16.51 -15.67
C LEU A 125 8.19 15.39 -14.62
N THR A 126 9.28 15.29 -13.86
CA THR A 126 9.41 14.26 -12.81
C THR A 126 8.40 14.49 -11.69
N THR A 127 8.17 15.74 -11.30
CA THR A 127 7.14 16.10 -10.30
C THR A 127 5.75 15.71 -10.77
N GLU A 128 5.41 16.00 -12.03
CA GLU A 128 4.13 15.61 -12.63
C GLU A 128 3.99 14.09 -12.76
N PHE A 129 5.04 13.38 -13.13
CA PHE A 129 5.09 11.92 -13.15
C PHE A 129 4.73 11.32 -11.78
N ILE A 130 5.43 11.75 -10.71
CA ILE A 130 5.17 11.29 -9.34
C ILE A 130 3.72 11.61 -8.92
N ARG A 131 3.25 12.83 -9.19
CA ARG A 131 1.89 13.27 -8.84
C ARG A 131 0.82 12.43 -9.52
N LEU A 132 1.00 12.10 -10.81
CA LEU A 132 0.06 11.26 -11.56
C LEU A 132 0.10 9.80 -11.10
N LEU A 133 1.28 9.29 -10.73
CA LEU A 133 1.44 7.95 -10.19
C LEU A 133 0.70 7.79 -8.85
N SER A 134 0.86 8.72 -7.90
CA SER A 134 0.13 8.74 -6.62
C SER A 134 -1.38 8.70 -6.84
N LYS A 135 -1.90 9.56 -7.72
CA LYS A 135 -3.34 9.59 -8.05
C LYS A 135 -3.82 8.28 -8.67
N THR A 136 -3.01 7.67 -9.53
CA THR A 136 -3.38 6.42 -10.21
C THR A 136 -3.51 5.26 -9.22
N ILE A 137 -2.56 5.16 -8.29
CA ILE A 137 -2.57 4.12 -7.24
C ILE A 137 -3.76 4.29 -6.30
N LEU A 138 -4.00 5.51 -5.79
CA LEU A 138 -5.17 5.80 -4.95
C LEU A 138 -6.48 5.48 -5.66
N ARG A 139 -6.58 5.82 -6.95
CA ARG A 139 -7.79 5.53 -7.74
C ARG A 139 -8.02 4.03 -7.93
N LYS A 140 -6.96 3.24 -8.14
CA LYS A 140 -7.06 1.77 -8.18
C LYS A 140 -7.54 1.21 -6.84
N LEU A 141 -7.07 1.75 -5.72
CA LEU A 141 -7.45 1.27 -4.38
C LEU A 141 -8.87 1.65 -3.98
N HIS A 142 -9.31 2.89 -4.25
CA HIS A 142 -10.70 3.26 -4.06
C HIS A 142 -11.65 2.45 -4.95
N PHE A 143 -11.22 2.08 -6.16
CA PHE A 143 -11.97 1.18 -7.00
C PHE A 143 -12.12 -0.21 -6.37
N ILE A 144 -11.04 -0.77 -5.79
CA ILE A 144 -11.08 -2.02 -5.04
C ILE A 144 -12.04 -1.91 -3.85
N GLN A 145 -11.94 -0.85 -3.04
CA GLN A 145 -12.84 -0.62 -1.90
C GLN A 145 -14.31 -0.57 -2.34
N ASN A 146 -14.60 0.23 -3.37
CA ASN A 146 -15.96 0.41 -3.88
C ASN A 146 -16.53 -0.89 -4.43
N ILE A 147 -15.74 -1.67 -5.19
CA ILE A 147 -16.19 -2.97 -5.66
C ILE A 147 -16.44 -3.89 -4.49
N THR A 148 -15.53 -4.00 -3.53
CA THR A 148 -15.73 -4.90 -2.37
C THR A 148 -16.97 -4.54 -1.56
N ALA A 149 -17.26 -3.23 -1.40
CA ALA A 149 -18.44 -2.75 -0.70
C ALA A 149 -19.75 -2.97 -1.46
N GLN A 150 -19.75 -2.77 -2.78
CA GLN A 150 -20.95 -2.89 -3.61
C GLN A 150 -21.30 -4.33 -3.96
N SER A 151 -20.29 -5.19 -4.10
CA SER A 151 -20.47 -6.61 -4.42
C SER A 151 -20.82 -7.47 -3.20
N LEU A 152 -20.86 -6.87 -2.00
CA LEU A 152 -20.99 -7.60 -0.73
C LEU A 152 -19.94 -8.71 -0.57
N PHE A 153 -18.77 -8.59 -1.25
CA PHE A 153 -17.61 -9.43 -0.97
C PHE A 153 -17.06 -9.05 0.42
N MET A 154 -17.71 -9.58 1.46
CA MET A 154 -17.26 -9.44 2.83
C MET A 154 -15.89 -10.11 2.94
N THR A 155 -14.86 -9.31 3.19
CA THR A 155 -13.49 -9.80 3.33
C THR A 155 -13.16 -9.84 4.81
N GLY A 156 -13.14 -11.07 5.35
CA GLY A 156 -12.35 -11.44 6.52
C GLY A 156 -13.09 -12.06 7.68
N ALA A 157 -14.03 -11.35 8.32
CA ALA A 157 -14.76 -11.92 9.45
C ALA A 157 -15.87 -12.92 9.04
N SER A 158 -16.30 -12.88 7.79
CA SER A 158 -17.38 -13.66 7.18
C SER A 158 -16.98 -15.02 6.63
N VAL A 159 -15.72 -15.20 6.22
CA VAL A 159 -15.24 -16.48 5.70
C VAL A 159 -14.82 -17.41 6.83
N ILE A 160 -14.37 -16.82 7.94
CA ILE A 160 -13.78 -17.54 9.07
C ILE A 160 -14.84 -18.05 10.08
N SER A 161 -16.09 -17.58 10.00
CA SER A 161 -17.19 -18.05 10.85
C SER A 161 -17.69 -19.46 10.52
N VAL A 162 -17.21 -20.10 9.45
CA VAL A 162 -17.52 -21.50 9.15
C VAL A 162 -16.51 -22.43 9.84
N ARG A 163 -16.48 -22.41 11.18
CA ARG A 163 -16.10 -23.64 11.88
C ARG A 163 -17.34 -24.52 11.88
N PRO A 164 -17.37 -25.68 11.19
CA PRO A 164 -18.38 -26.67 11.48
C PRO A 164 -18.09 -27.13 12.91
N VAL A 165 -18.80 -26.55 13.87
CA VAL A 165 -18.93 -27.17 15.18
C VAL A 165 -19.64 -28.49 14.87
N LEU A 166 -18.89 -29.59 14.83
CA LEU A 166 -19.43 -30.94 14.89
C LEU A 166 -20.03 -31.13 16.29
N ALA A 167 -21.03 -30.33 16.62
CA ALA A 167 -21.96 -30.64 17.69
C ALA A 167 -22.79 -31.78 17.12
N TYR A 168 -22.65 -32.96 17.74
CA TYR A 168 -23.65 -34.01 17.67
C TYR A 168 -25.00 -33.44 18.12
N GLN A 169 -25.74 -32.81 17.21
CA GLN A 169 -27.17 -32.54 17.34
C GLN A 169 -27.84 -32.95 16.03
N PRO A 170 -28.86 -33.83 16.09
CA PRO A 170 -29.55 -34.28 14.90
C PRO A 170 -30.38 -33.11 14.35
N PHE A 171 -30.03 -32.70 13.13
CA PHE A 171 -30.88 -32.05 12.14
C PHE A 171 -32.00 -31.13 12.64
N LEU A 172 -31.70 -29.83 12.67
CA LEU A 172 -32.60 -28.81 12.16
C LEU A 172 -31.80 -27.92 11.22
N GLU A 173 -31.85 -28.22 9.92
CA GLU A 173 -31.45 -27.32 8.85
C GLU A 173 -32.40 -26.12 8.84
N TYR A 174 -32.17 -25.17 9.75
CA TYR A 174 -32.56 -23.80 9.46
C TYR A 174 -31.48 -23.25 8.53
N SER A 175 -31.81 -23.15 7.23
CA SER A 175 -31.15 -22.18 6.36
C SER A 175 -31.49 -20.79 6.88
N THR A 176 -30.83 -20.37 7.96
CA THR A 176 -30.77 -18.95 8.26
C THR A 176 -30.04 -18.32 7.08
N PRO A 177 -30.64 -17.35 6.36
CA PRO A 177 -29.85 -16.49 5.52
C PRO A 177 -28.77 -15.93 6.45
N PHE A 178 -27.49 -16.13 6.09
CA PHE A 178 -26.32 -15.73 6.89
C PHE A 178 -26.70 -14.56 7.80
N PRO A 179 -26.79 -14.75 9.12
CA PRO A 179 -27.13 -13.64 9.99
C PRO A 179 -26.09 -12.56 9.69
N GLY A 180 -26.57 -11.41 9.23
CA GLY A 180 -25.73 -10.28 8.89
C GLY A 180 -24.72 -10.10 10.00
N ILE A 181 -23.44 -10.04 9.64
CA ILE A 181 -22.40 -9.78 10.62
C ILE A 181 -22.68 -8.41 11.22
N ASN A 182 -22.99 -8.41 12.51
CA ASN A 182 -23.22 -7.20 13.30
C ASN A 182 -21.96 -6.91 14.10
N TYR A 183 -21.27 -5.83 13.76
CA TYR A 183 -20.27 -5.23 14.63
C TYR A 183 -21.01 -4.35 15.64
N THR A 184 -20.89 -4.64 16.92
CA THR A 184 -21.31 -3.72 17.98
C THR A 184 -20.06 -3.08 18.55
N PHE A 185 -19.90 -1.79 18.31
CA PHE A 185 -18.76 -1.04 18.80
C PHE A 185 -18.97 -0.56 20.23
N THR A 186 -17.89 -0.14 20.88
CA THR A 186 -17.89 0.28 22.30
C THR A 186 -18.74 1.52 22.58
N ASP A 187 -19.02 2.32 21.55
CA ASP A 187 -19.94 3.47 21.62
C ASP A 187 -21.42 3.08 21.48
N GLY A 188 -21.73 1.78 21.34
CA GLY A 188 -23.08 1.26 21.15
C GLY A 188 -23.57 1.31 19.70
N SER A 189 -22.75 1.82 18.75
CA SER A 189 -23.10 1.78 17.34
C SER A 189 -23.05 0.33 16.82
N THR A 190 -24.08 -0.05 16.08
CA THR A 190 -24.16 -1.37 15.44
C THR A 190 -24.02 -1.21 13.94
N CYS A 191 -23.12 -1.97 13.34
CA CYS A 191 -22.97 -1.99 11.90
C CYS A 191 -23.22 -3.39 11.34
N ILE A 192 -24.12 -3.46 10.37
CA ILE A 192 -24.57 -4.69 9.73
C ILE A 192 -23.91 -4.80 8.35
N CYS A 193 -22.93 -5.69 8.22
CA CYS A 193 -22.16 -5.82 6.98
C CYS A 193 -22.97 -6.33 5.79
N SER A 194 -24.06 -7.05 6.04
CA SER A 194 -24.95 -7.57 4.99
C SER A 194 -25.85 -6.51 4.37
N SER A 195 -26.03 -5.36 5.02
CA SER A 195 -26.90 -4.28 4.53
C SER A 195 -26.18 -2.95 4.36
N SER A 196 -24.92 -2.85 4.81
CA SER A 196 -24.10 -1.65 4.66
C SER A 196 -23.25 -1.71 3.40
N THR A 197 -23.56 -0.86 2.43
CA THR A 197 -22.67 -0.52 1.31
C THR A 197 -21.66 0.57 1.69
N SER A 198 -21.70 1.07 2.93
CA SER A 198 -20.77 2.07 3.43
C SER A 198 -19.47 1.42 3.92
N THR A 199 -18.35 2.03 3.54
CA THR A 199 -17.00 1.71 4.03
C THR A 199 -16.72 2.24 5.44
N ASP A 200 -17.65 3.03 6.00
CA ASP A 200 -17.48 3.76 7.27
C ASP A 200 -17.80 2.88 8.49
N CYS A 201 -18.13 1.61 8.24
CA CYS A 201 -18.34 0.60 9.24
C CYS A 201 -17.02 0.14 9.85
N LEU A 202 -16.45 0.98 10.70
CA LEU A 202 -15.13 0.81 11.28
C LEU A 202 -15.19 1.00 12.79
N GLY A 203 -14.34 0.27 13.50
CA GLY A 203 -14.10 0.56 14.90
C GLY A 203 -12.91 -0.21 15.46
N PRO A 204 -12.61 -0.02 16.75
CA PRO A 204 -11.38 -0.50 17.34
C PRO A 204 -11.32 -2.03 17.30
N THR A 205 -10.15 -2.54 16.94
CA THR A 205 -9.81 -3.95 17.12
C THR A 205 -9.44 -4.19 18.57
N SER A 206 -9.77 -5.37 19.09
CA SER A 206 -9.42 -5.77 20.45
C SER A 206 -8.59 -7.05 20.46
N PHE A 207 -7.81 -7.28 21.51
CA PHE A 207 -7.14 -8.54 21.79
C PHE A 207 -7.32 -8.83 23.27
N GLN A 208 -7.89 -10.00 23.62
CA GLN A 208 -8.18 -10.36 25.02
C GLN A 208 -8.99 -9.28 25.77
N ASN A 209 -9.97 -8.66 25.10
CA ASN A 209 -10.82 -7.56 25.58
C ASN A 209 -10.12 -6.20 25.78
N GLU A 210 -8.84 -6.07 25.43
CA GLU A 210 -8.13 -4.79 25.41
C GLU A 210 -8.12 -4.20 24.00
N ILE A 211 -8.32 -2.89 23.87
CA ILE A 211 -8.28 -2.21 22.56
C ILE A 211 -6.82 -2.14 22.08
N ILE A 212 -6.59 -2.53 20.82
CA ILE A 212 -5.30 -2.32 20.16
C ILE A 212 -5.23 -0.86 19.68
N PRO A 213 -4.31 -0.03 20.19
CA PRO A 213 -4.20 1.36 19.79
C PRO A 213 -3.99 1.51 18.28
N GLY A 214 -4.81 2.36 17.68
CA GLY A 214 -4.69 2.73 16.27
C GLY A 214 -5.14 1.66 15.27
N PHE A 215 -5.46 0.44 15.68
CA PHE A 215 -5.78 -0.66 14.77
C PHE A 215 -7.29 -0.89 14.62
N GLN A 216 -7.80 -0.82 13.40
CA GLN A 216 -9.23 -0.81 13.10
C GLN A 216 -9.69 -2.14 12.51
N THR A 217 -10.94 -2.51 12.79
CA THR A 217 -11.67 -3.63 12.18
C THR A 217 -12.98 -3.13 11.60
N GLY A 218 -13.58 -3.89 10.70
CA GLY A 218 -14.81 -3.50 10.03
C GLY A 218 -15.29 -4.54 9.02
N CYS A 219 -16.35 -4.20 8.28
CA CYS A 219 -16.90 -5.10 7.24
C CYS A 219 -15.96 -5.38 6.08
N TYR A 220 -15.07 -4.43 5.80
CA TYR A 220 -14.19 -4.46 4.65
C TYR A 220 -12.74 -4.34 5.11
N THR A 221 -11.96 -5.41 4.90
CA THR A 221 -10.56 -5.50 5.35
C THR A 221 -9.72 -4.34 4.83
N VAL A 222 -9.89 -3.94 3.56
CA VAL A 222 -9.15 -2.83 2.95
C VAL A 222 -9.47 -1.51 3.65
N SER A 223 -10.75 -1.21 3.88
CA SER A 223 -11.17 0.05 4.52
C SER A 223 -10.68 0.14 5.96
N ALA A 224 -10.80 -0.96 6.71
CA ALA A 224 -10.29 -1.04 8.08
C ALA A 224 -8.76 -0.87 8.13
N LEU A 225 -8.02 -1.56 7.26
CA LEU A 225 -6.58 -1.43 7.18
C LEU A 225 -6.15 0.00 6.83
N LEU A 226 -6.81 0.65 5.86
CA LEU A 226 -6.46 2.01 5.44
C LEU A 226 -6.62 3.04 6.56
N GLN A 227 -7.63 2.88 7.42
CA GLN A 227 -7.84 3.74 8.59
C GLN A 227 -7.02 3.32 9.81
N SER A 228 -6.32 2.19 9.75
CA SER A 228 -5.45 1.74 10.83
C SER A 228 -4.11 2.48 10.80
N THR A 229 -3.53 2.66 11.99
CA THR A 229 -2.10 2.93 12.19
C THR A 229 -1.42 1.64 12.68
N LEU A 230 -0.09 1.63 12.73
CA LEU A 230 0.68 0.46 13.17
C LEU A 230 1.43 0.72 14.48
N GLU A 231 1.01 1.75 15.23
CA GLU A 231 1.68 2.18 16.46
C GLU A 231 1.79 1.08 17.52
N ALA A 232 0.79 0.21 17.65
CA ALA A 232 0.81 -0.91 18.58
C ALA A 232 1.93 -1.91 18.28
N PHE A 233 2.28 -2.10 17.01
CA PHE A 233 3.29 -3.05 16.55
C PHE A 233 4.73 -2.54 16.69
N LEU A 234 4.91 -1.27 17.11
CA LEU A 234 6.22 -0.76 17.53
C LEU A 234 6.60 -1.17 18.95
N ASN A 235 5.60 -1.50 19.77
CA ASN A 235 5.82 -1.86 21.15
C ASN A 235 6.11 -3.36 21.26
N GLN A 236 7.38 -3.70 21.52
CA GLN A 236 7.78 -5.09 21.70
C GLN A 236 6.96 -5.79 22.80
N THR A 237 6.52 -5.07 23.83
CA THR A 237 5.64 -5.62 24.88
C THR A 237 4.31 -6.13 24.30
N PHE A 238 3.70 -5.40 23.37
CA PHE A 238 2.46 -5.82 22.73
C PHE A 238 2.70 -7.05 21.84
N ILE A 239 3.82 -7.06 21.12
CA ILE A 239 4.24 -8.23 20.33
C ILE A 239 4.44 -9.45 21.23
N ASP A 240 5.13 -9.30 22.35
CA ASP A 240 5.42 -10.41 23.26
C ASP A 240 4.12 -10.98 23.86
N ILE A 241 3.16 -10.11 24.19
CA ILE A 241 1.81 -10.51 24.64
C ILE A 241 1.08 -11.28 23.52
N LEU A 242 1.13 -10.77 22.30
CA LEU A 242 0.44 -11.38 21.15
C LEU A 242 1.07 -12.70 20.71
N THR A 243 2.39 -12.82 20.86
CA THR A 243 3.17 -13.96 20.41
C THR A 243 3.43 -15.02 21.48
N ASN A 244 3.13 -14.69 22.74
CA ASN A 244 3.44 -15.48 23.94
C ASN A 244 4.91 -16.00 23.96
N SER A 245 5.80 -15.26 23.28
CA SER A 245 7.20 -15.59 23.07
C SER A 245 7.95 -14.32 22.64
N SER A 246 9.27 -14.34 22.69
CA SER A 246 10.10 -13.23 22.21
C SER A 246 10.29 -13.36 20.69
N HIS A 247 9.24 -13.12 19.91
CA HIS A 247 9.42 -12.93 18.47
C HIS A 247 10.20 -11.63 18.25
N ILE A 248 11.43 -11.76 17.77
CA ILE A 248 12.28 -10.62 17.47
C ILE A 248 11.81 -10.06 16.13
N PHE A 249 10.95 -9.04 16.17
CA PHE A 249 10.76 -8.20 15.02
C PHE A 249 11.95 -7.28 14.85
N ARG A 250 12.37 -7.09 13.61
CA ARG A 250 13.27 -5.99 13.28
C ARG A 250 12.56 -4.70 13.66
N GLN A 251 13.13 -3.97 14.62
CA GLN A 251 12.55 -2.73 15.09
C GLN A 251 12.52 -1.71 13.95
N LEU A 252 11.32 -1.27 13.58
CA LEU A 252 11.08 -0.32 12.51
C LEU A 252 11.18 1.12 13.05
N ASN A 253 11.63 2.06 12.22
CA ASN A 253 11.77 3.46 12.63
C ASN A 253 10.42 4.09 13.00
N SER A 254 10.37 4.73 14.18
CA SER A 254 9.12 5.09 14.89
C SER A 254 8.26 6.17 14.23
N SER A 255 8.83 7.05 13.40
CA SER A 255 8.12 8.20 12.82
C SER A 255 7.09 7.84 11.74
N ILE A 256 7.10 6.61 11.23
CA ILE A 256 6.23 6.14 10.13
C ILE A 256 4.90 5.56 10.66
N PHE A 257 4.85 5.17 11.93
CA PHE A 257 3.79 4.28 12.46
C PHE A 257 2.61 5.00 13.11
N SER A 258 2.72 6.32 13.34
CA SER A 258 1.62 7.14 13.86
C SER A 258 0.68 7.67 12.76
N SER A 259 1.06 7.51 11.49
CA SER A 259 0.22 7.86 10.35
C SER A 259 -0.66 6.67 9.94
N THR A 260 -1.83 6.96 9.38
CA THR A 260 -2.69 5.91 8.82
C THR A 260 -2.04 5.28 7.60
N ILE A 261 -2.37 4.01 7.33
CA ILE A 261 -1.90 3.32 6.12
C ILE A 261 -2.33 4.07 4.85
N GLU A 262 -3.52 4.69 4.85
CA GLU A 262 -3.96 5.57 3.76
C GLU A 262 -3.02 6.76 3.53
N THR A 263 -2.56 7.39 4.62
CA THR A 263 -1.61 8.50 4.53
C THR A 263 -0.28 8.03 3.94
N LEU A 264 0.25 6.90 4.41
CA LEU A 264 1.49 6.32 3.89
C LEU A 264 1.36 5.93 2.41
N LEU A 265 0.21 5.39 2.03
CA LEU A 265 -0.13 5.04 0.67
C LEU A 265 -0.25 6.26 -0.25
N SER A 266 -0.77 7.40 0.24
CA SER A 266 -0.82 8.64 -0.53
C SER A 266 0.58 9.13 -0.93
N GLN A 267 1.59 8.75 -0.14
CA GLN A 267 3.02 8.96 -0.37
C GLN A 267 3.69 7.76 -1.04
N LEU A 268 2.92 6.77 -1.50
CA LEU A 268 3.39 5.55 -2.18
C LEU A 268 4.32 4.68 -1.34
N PHE A 269 4.29 4.80 -0.01
CA PHE A 269 5.28 4.21 0.88
C PHE A 269 6.73 4.62 0.53
N ILE A 270 6.92 5.83 0.01
CA ILE A 270 8.23 6.36 -0.38
C ILE A 270 8.63 7.48 0.57
N LEU A 271 9.85 7.39 1.10
CA LEU A 271 10.47 8.43 1.91
C LEU A 271 11.09 9.51 1.03
N GLN A 272 11.76 9.11 -0.06
CA GLN A 272 12.46 10.04 -0.92
C GLN A 272 12.56 9.56 -2.37
N TRP A 273 12.37 10.50 -3.30
CA TRP A 273 12.71 10.36 -4.71
C TRP A 273 14.04 11.05 -4.97
N LEU A 274 14.99 10.33 -5.57
CA LEU A 274 16.33 10.82 -5.89
C LEU A 274 16.53 10.83 -7.40
N ASN A 275 16.63 12.02 -7.98
CA ASN A 275 16.82 12.19 -9.43
C ASN A 275 18.29 12.45 -9.72
N GLN A 276 18.89 11.64 -10.59
CA GLN A 276 20.24 11.82 -11.09
C GLN A 276 20.16 11.99 -12.61
N THR A 277 20.64 13.14 -13.08
CA THR A 277 20.75 13.43 -14.52
C THR A 277 22.21 13.31 -14.93
N SER A 278 22.52 12.42 -15.87
CA SER A 278 23.85 12.38 -16.47
C SER A 278 23.95 13.42 -17.58
N TYR A 279 24.98 14.26 -17.49
CA TYR A 279 25.35 15.23 -18.51
C TYR A 279 26.39 14.63 -19.47
#